data_AF-A0A1G8EAH3-F1
#
_entry.id   AF-A0A1G8EAH3-F1
#
_cell.length_a   1.000
_cell.length_b   1.000
_cell.length_c   1.000
_cell.angle_alpha   90.00
_cell.angle_beta   90.00
_cell.angle_gamma   90.00
#
_symmetry.space_group_name_H-M   'P 1'
#
loop_
_entity.id
_entity.type
_entity.pdbx_description
1 polymer ?
#
loop_
_entity_poly.entity_id
_entity_poly.type
_entity_poly.pdbx_seq_one_letter_code
_entity_poly.pdbx_strand_id
1 'polypeptide(L)'
;MKKEDTFIQYGVPNDWAKSYVSKQLSVTSFRNLSNKILQDSFSIPIDQIKFVKRCLKRTPIEDNIVNQLLENNNYTCCLCKGTKGTSFIIHHINHYSTSQNNNYENLAVLCPNDHDLVHKEGNSLTLKITKEQIIKSKRKWEKEVETRNAQAASQNGEIEEVDFINAPRVLELYYQIYQDKPHSEYSSKLLSLGVLDSAGSINQSSKEENDIRNHLTDFNSHGPVGSWMLRAHFLDAFKQLLNKISFVDLDGLMNRKSLYSNILIGSYCFYVGGLYSKAISIPITEQTPITHLYFHRKDFFIEWLVDPKWLVSTSAIARFGEKKEYLIYGRIRGIGKKSWKGKDYIHYDIRPYLFGLPTKTKSRRPPIHYIDKWNGFDVGD
;
A
#
# COMPACT_ATOMS: atom_id res chain seq x y z
N MET A 1 -3.27 -33.09 -30.44
CA MET A 1 -2.64 -31.83 -30.91
C MET A 1 -1.72 -32.18 -32.06
N LYS A 2 -1.81 -31.51 -33.22
CA LYS A 2 -0.90 -31.81 -34.34
C LYS A 2 0.51 -31.36 -33.93
N LYS A 3 1.56 -32.08 -34.35
CA LYS A 3 2.96 -31.71 -34.02
C LYS A 3 3.33 -30.31 -34.50
N GLU A 4 2.66 -29.84 -35.55
CA GLU A 4 2.79 -28.51 -36.16
C GLU A 4 2.35 -27.41 -35.20
N ASP A 5 1.25 -27.62 -34.47
CA ASP A 5 0.67 -26.68 -33.51
C ASP A 5 1.68 -26.30 -32.42
N THR A 6 2.60 -27.21 -32.08
CA THR A 6 3.60 -26.97 -31.04
C THR A 6 4.66 -25.97 -31.49
N PHE A 7 5.10 -26.01 -32.76
CA PHE A 7 6.03 -25.02 -33.29
C PHE A 7 5.37 -23.65 -33.43
N ILE A 8 4.12 -23.63 -33.91
CA ILE A 8 3.34 -22.39 -34.08
C ILE A 8 3.12 -21.69 -32.73
N GLN A 9 2.90 -22.45 -31.65
CA GLN A 9 2.79 -21.92 -30.27
C GLN A 9 4.06 -21.18 -29.80
N TYR A 10 5.24 -21.52 -30.33
CA TYR A 10 6.48 -20.80 -30.03
C TYR A 10 6.71 -19.60 -30.97
N GLY A 11 5.77 -19.25 -31.85
CA GLY A 11 5.91 -18.13 -32.78
C GLY A 11 6.66 -18.48 -34.07
N VAL A 12 6.78 -19.78 -34.39
CA VAL A 12 7.36 -20.23 -35.67
C VAL A 12 6.30 -20.11 -36.78
N PRO A 13 6.62 -19.53 -37.95
CA PRO A 13 5.70 -19.44 -39.09
C PRO A 13 5.11 -20.81 -39.48
N ASN A 14 3.83 -20.83 -39.85
CA ASN A 14 3.09 -22.06 -40.18
C ASN A 14 3.77 -22.89 -41.26
N ASP A 15 4.29 -22.23 -42.30
CA ASP A 15 4.93 -22.91 -43.44
C ASP A 15 6.23 -23.61 -43.03
N TRP A 16 6.95 -23.03 -42.07
CA TRP A 16 8.16 -23.63 -41.50
C TRP A 16 7.81 -24.77 -40.55
N ALA A 17 6.80 -24.60 -39.71
CA ALA A 17 6.32 -25.64 -38.80
C ALA A 17 5.91 -26.92 -39.55
N LYS A 18 5.17 -26.79 -40.65
CA LYS A 18 4.81 -27.92 -41.54
C LYS A 18 6.03 -28.60 -42.14
N SER A 19 7.00 -27.82 -42.62
CA SER A 19 8.26 -28.34 -43.18
C SER A 19 9.10 -29.10 -42.16
N TYR A 20 9.12 -28.67 -40.89
CA TYR A 20 9.88 -29.36 -39.86
C TYR A 20 9.21 -30.66 -39.41
N VAL A 21 7.88 -30.67 -39.33
CA VAL A 21 7.13 -31.89 -38.99
C VAL A 21 7.22 -32.94 -40.10
N SER A 22 7.20 -32.54 -41.37
CA SER A 22 7.41 -33.47 -42.49
C SER A 22 8.83 -34.08 -42.50
N LYS A 23 9.81 -33.33 -41.99
CA LYS A 23 11.19 -33.80 -41.73
C LYS A 23 11.35 -34.58 -40.41
N GLN A 24 10.25 -34.97 -39.76
CA GLN A 24 10.22 -35.67 -38.47
C GLN A 24 10.91 -34.93 -37.31
N LEU A 25 11.12 -33.62 -37.42
CA LEU A 25 11.65 -32.80 -36.34
C LEU A 25 10.53 -32.42 -35.37
N SER A 26 10.75 -32.72 -34.09
CA SER A 26 9.97 -32.20 -32.97
C SER A 26 10.63 -30.94 -32.38
N VAL A 27 9.88 -30.17 -31.59
CA VAL A 27 10.44 -29.02 -30.84
C VAL A 27 11.60 -29.45 -29.93
N THR A 28 11.47 -30.60 -29.26
CA THR A 28 12.51 -31.15 -28.38
C THR A 28 13.78 -31.51 -29.15
N SER A 29 13.65 -32.20 -30.28
CA SER A 29 14.80 -32.53 -31.13
C SER A 29 15.43 -31.27 -31.72
N PHE A 30 14.63 -30.28 -32.14
CA PHE A 30 15.15 -29.00 -32.65
C PHE A 30 15.96 -28.23 -31.57
N ARG A 31 15.51 -28.28 -30.31
CA ARG A 31 16.21 -27.64 -29.19
C ARG A 31 17.53 -28.33 -28.86
N ASN A 32 17.57 -29.67 -28.92
CA ASN A 32 18.72 -30.46 -28.50
C ASN A 32 19.77 -30.69 -29.60
N LEU A 33 19.37 -30.69 -30.87
CA LEU A 33 20.31 -30.87 -31.98
C LEU A 33 21.21 -29.65 -32.19
N SER A 34 22.46 -29.89 -32.60
CA SER A 34 23.40 -28.82 -32.94
C SER A 34 22.98 -28.09 -34.21
N ASN A 35 23.39 -26.83 -34.35
CA ASN A 35 23.07 -26.05 -35.57
C ASN A 35 23.63 -26.73 -36.83
N LYS A 36 24.79 -27.38 -36.71
CA LYS A 36 25.44 -28.12 -37.78
C LYS A 36 24.59 -29.31 -38.25
N ILE A 37 24.04 -30.11 -37.34
CA ILE A 37 23.17 -31.24 -37.70
C ILE A 37 21.87 -30.76 -38.35
N LEU A 38 21.28 -29.68 -37.83
CA LEU A 38 20.05 -29.09 -38.41
C LEU A 38 20.28 -28.53 -39.82
N GLN A 39 21.48 -28.04 -40.10
CA GLN A 39 21.86 -27.53 -41.41
C GLN A 39 22.21 -28.67 -42.37
N ASP A 40 23.07 -29.59 -41.95
CA ASP A 40 23.65 -30.62 -42.83
C ASP A 40 22.67 -31.77 -43.08
N SER A 41 21.95 -32.24 -42.07
CA SER A 41 21.07 -33.41 -42.17
C SER A 41 19.63 -33.08 -42.53
N PHE A 42 19.17 -31.86 -42.23
CA PHE A 42 17.78 -31.43 -42.47
C PHE A 42 17.65 -30.27 -43.46
N SER A 43 18.78 -29.80 -44.02
CA SER A 43 18.86 -28.73 -45.02
C SER A 43 18.07 -27.49 -44.62
N ILE A 44 18.20 -27.07 -43.35
CA ILE A 44 17.54 -25.87 -42.81
C ILE A 44 18.52 -24.70 -42.87
N PRO A 45 18.15 -23.55 -43.46
CA PRO A 45 19.01 -22.36 -43.49
C PRO A 45 19.41 -21.91 -42.08
N ILE A 46 20.66 -21.46 -41.93
CA ILE A 46 21.22 -21.07 -40.62
C ILE A 46 20.43 -19.94 -39.95
N ASP A 47 19.88 -19.02 -40.74
CA ASP A 47 19.08 -17.90 -40.23
C ASP A 47 17.72 -18.36 -39.69
N GLN A 48 17.11 -19.37 -40.33
CA GLN A 48 15.90 -20.01 -39.81
C GLN A 48 16.20 -20.78 -38.52
N ILE A 49 17.33 -21.50 -38.45
CA ILE A 49 17.75 -22.22 -37.23
C ILE A 49 17.93 -21.24 -36.07
N LYS A 50 18.64 -20.12 -36.28
CA LYS A 50 18.83 -19.08 -35.27
C LYS A 50 17.50 -18.47 -34.82
N PHE A 51 16.61 -18.16 -35.76
CA PHE A 51 15.28 -17.63 -35.46
C PHE A 51 14.47 -18.60 -34.60
N VAL A 52 14.38 -19.87 -35.01
CA VAL A 52 13.60 -20.89 -34.30
C VAL A 52 14.21 -21.17 -32.93
N LYS A 53 15.54 -21.31 -32.81
CA LYS A 53 16.18 -21.50 -31.50
C LYS A 53 15.96 -20.33 -30.54
N ARG A 54 15.90 -19.10 -31.07
CA ARG A 54 15.53 -17.92 -30.27
C ARG A 54 14.07 -18.03 -29.78
N CYS A 55 13.14 -18.39 -30.66
CA CYS A 55 11.74 -18.62 -30.31
C CYS A 55 11.54 -19.74 -29.28
N LEU A 56 12.38 -20.77 -29.34
CA LEU A 56 12.36 -21.90 -28.42
C LEU A 56 13.09 -21.61 -27.10
N LYS A 57 13.82 -20.50 -26.95
CA LYS A 57 14.50 -20.18 -25.70
C LYS A 57 13.48 -19.56 -24.73
N ARG A 58 13.27 -20.18 -23.57
CA ARG A 58 12.43 -19.58 -22.53
C ARG A 58 13.13 -18.32 -22.01
N THR A 59 12.44 -17.19 -22.09
CA THR A 59 12.88 -15.95 -21.45
C THR A 59 12.60 -16.08 -19.95
N PRO A 60 13.57 -15.78 -19.07
CA PRO A 60 13.30 -15.72 -17.63
C PRO A 60 12.24 -14.65 -17.33
N ILE A 61 11.52 -14.81 -16.23
CA ILE A 61 10.67 -13.75 -15.70
C ILE A 61 11.61 -12.68 -15.13
N GLU A 62 11.34 -11.40 -15.42
CA GLU A 62 12.14 -10.31 -14.87
C GLU A 62 12.05 -10.26 -13.34
N ASP A 63 13.17 -9.98 -12.67
CA ASP A 63 13.27 -10.03 -11.20
C ASP A 63 12.33 -9.02 -10.50
N ASN A 64 12.08 -7.87 -11.12
CA ASN A 64 11.12 -6.88 -10.65
C ASN A 64 9.69 -7.46 -10.58
N ILE A 65 9.23 -8.17 -11.61
CA ILE A 65 7.91 -8.81 -11.68
C ILE A 65 7.84 -9.94 -10.65
N VAL A 66 8.91 -10.72 -10.50
CA VAL A 66 9.01 -11.77 -9.48
C VAL A 66 8.86 -11.17 -8.08
N ASN A 67 9.68 -10.18 -7.73
CA ASN A 67 9.65 -9.55 -6.42
C ASN A 67 8.30 -8.91 -6.13
N GLN A 68 7.75 -8.16 -7.09
CA GLN A 68 6.43 -7.55 -6.98
C GLN A 68 5.32 -8.61 -6.75
N LEU A 69 5.36 -9.72 -7.48
CA LEU A 69 4.39 -10.81 -7.33
C LEU A 69 4.49 -11.45 -5.94
N LEU A 70 5.72 -11.73 -5.48
CA LEU A 70 5.94 -12.36 -4.19
C LEU A 70 5.55 -11.45 -3.02
N GLU A 71 5.90 -10.16 -3.08
CA GLU A 71 5.51 -9.17 -2.07
C GLU A 71 3.99 -8.99 -2.01
N ASN A 72 3.32 -8.84 -3.16
CA ASN A 72 1.86 -8.67 -3.22
C ASN A 72 1.09 -9.90 -2.72
N ASN A 73 1.74 -11.07 -2.69
CA ASN A 73 1.16 -12.31 -2.18
C ASN A 73 1.71 -12.69 -0.78
N ASN A 74 2.54 -11.86 -0.15
CA ASN A 74 3.27 -12.17 1.09
C ASN A 74 3.98 -13.54 1.05
N TYR A 75 4.56 -13.88 -0.10
CA TYR A 75 5.22 -15.17 -0.32
C TYR A 75 4.32 -16.37 0.02
N THR A 76 3.00 -16.23 -0.17
CA THR A 76 1.98 -17.20 0.23
C THR A 76 1.11 -17.55 -0.97
N CYS A 77 0.65 -18.80 -1.03
CA CYS A 77 -0.23 -19.27 -2.08
C CYS A 77 -1.55 -18.49 -2.13
N CYS A 78 -1.95 -18.03 -3.30
CA CYS A 78 -3.18 -17.26 -3.47
C CYS A 78 -4.48 -18.10 -3.43
N LEU A 79 -4.38 -19.43 -3.50
CA LEU A 79 -5.52 -20.37 -3.47
C LEU A 79 -5.85 -20.82 -2.05
N CYS A 80 -4.99 -21.65 -1.43
CA CYS A 80 -5.22 -22.11 -0.07
C CYS A 80 -5.01 -21.03 0.98
N LYS A 81 -4.27 -19.95 0.68
CA LYS A 81 -3.93 -18.86 1.61
C LYS A 81 -3.30 -19.34 2.92
N GLY A 82 -2.80 -20.58 2.91
CA GLY A 82 -2.43 -21.32 4.11
C GLY A 82 -1.25 -20.70 4.85
N THR A 83 -0.87 -21.31 5.97
CA THR A 83 0.40 -21.02 6.64
C THR A 83 1.53 -21.08 5.63
N LYS A 84 2.37 -20.03 5.60
CA LYS A 84 3.53 -19.89 4.69
C LYS A 84 4.21 -21.25 4.56
N GLY A 85 3.97 -21.91 3.42
CA GLY A 85 4.55 -23.22 3.15
C GLY A 85 6.07 -23.11 3.15
N THR A 86 6.76 -24.24 3.32
CA THR A 86 8.23 -24.26 3.17
C THR A 86 8.67 -23.84 1.77
N SER A 87 7.78 -23.93 0.77
CA SER A 87 8.05 -23.56 -0.61
C SER A 87 6.82 -22.98 -1.32
N PHE A 88 7.09 -22.25 -2.39
CA PHE A 88 6.10 -21.69 -3.32
C PHE A 88 6.63 -21.82 -4.76
N ILE A 89 5.71 -21.79 -5.71
CA ILE A 89 5.98 -21.92 -7.15
C ILE A 89 5.29 -20.75 -7.85
N ILE A 90 5.99 -20.10 -8.77
CA ILE A 90 5.38 -19.13 -9.68
C ILE A 90 4.78 -19.89 -10.85
N HIS A 91 3.45 -19.88 -10.91
CA HIS A 91 2.66 -20.58 -11.91
C HIS A 91 2.18 -19.62 -13.00
N HIS A 92 2.36 -20.00 -14.28
CA HIS A 92 1.75 -19.30 -15.41
C HIS A 92 0.30 -19.75 -15.60
N ILE A 93 -0.67 -18.87 -15.36
CA ILE A 93 -2.11 -19.12 -15.51
C ILE A 93 -2.43 -19.59 -16.93
N ASN A 94 -1.90 -18.91 -17.93
CA ASN A 94 -1.79 -19.42 -19.29
C ASN A 94 -0.38 -19.95 -19.51
N HIS A 95 -0.26 -21.26 -19.67
CA HIS A 95 0.99 -21.98 -19.89
C HIS A 95 1.95 -21.20 -20.78
N TYR A 96 3.17 -20.99 -20.26
CA TYR A 96 4.22 -20.27 -20.97
C TYR A 96 4.51 -20.88 -22.35
N SER A 97 4.44 -22.21 -22.48
CA SER A 97 4.61 -22.90 -23.77
C SER A 97 3.65 -22.44 -24.85
N THR A 98 2.48 -21.93 -24.48
CA THR A 98 1.44 -21.45 -25.41
C THR A 98 1.41 -19.93 -25.57
N SER A 99 1.75 -19.18 -24.51
CA SER A 99 1.55 -17.73 -24.47
C SER A 99 2.84 -16.93 -24.55
N GLN A 100 3.98 -17.54 -24.18
CA GLN A 100 5.26 -16.86 -23.92
C GLN A 100 5.13 -15.62 -23.01
N ASN A 101 4.07 -15.56 -22.19
CA ASN A 101 3.65 -14.36 -21.48
C ASN A 101 4.16 -14.39 -20.02
N ASN A 102 5.16 -13.57 -19.72
CA ASN A 102 5.71 -13.36 -18.38
C ASN A 102 5.13 -12.13 -17.67
N ASN A 103 4.08 -11.50 -18.22
CA ASN A 103 3.45 -10.36 -17.58
C ASN A 103 2.83 -10.77 -16.24
N TYR A 104 2.87 -9.84 -15.28
CA TYR A 104 2.33 -10.01 -13.92
C TYR A 104 0.94 -10.65 -13.87
N GLU A 105 0.03 -10.22 -14.75
CA GLU A 105 -1.35 -10.72 -14.81
C GLU A 105 -1.47 -12.21 -15.18
N ASN A 106 -0.44 -12.77 -15.83
CA ASN A 106 -0.40 -14.19 -16.20
C ASN A 106 0.30 -15.06 -15.15
N LEU A 107 0.78 -14.49 -14.05
CA LEU A 107 1.55 -15.19 -13.02
C LEU A 107 0.74 -15.29 -11.72
N ALA A 108 0.89 -16.41 -11.01
CA ALA A 108 0.27 -16.62 -9.69
C ALA A 108 1.24 -17.35 -8.77
N VAL A 109 1.20 -17.03 -7.47
CA VAL A 109 1.97 -17.75 -6.45
C VAL A 109 1.14 -18.92 -5.93
N LEU A 110 1.61 -20.14 -6.17
CA LEU A 110 0.96 -21.38 -5.72
C LEU A 110 1.87 -22.17 -4.78
N CYS A 111 1.28 -22.92 -3.84
CA CYS A 111 2.03 -23.95 -3.12
C CYS A 111 2.14 -25.20 -4.02
N PRO A 112 3.09 -26.12 -3.77
CA PRO A 112 3.22 -27.34 -4.56
C PRO A 112 1.92 -28.15 -4.66
N ASN A 113 1.18 -28.26 -3.55
CA ASN A 113 -0.09 -29.02 -3.51
C ASN A 113 -1.15 -28.42 -4.45
N ASP A 114 -1.36 -27.11 -4.40
CA ASP A 114 -2.35 -26.44 -5.25
C ASP A 114 -1.89 -26.37 -6.71
N HIS A 115 -0.57 -26.26 -6.94
CA HIS A 115 0.02 -26.33 -8.27
C HIS A 115 -0.29 -27.68 -8.95
N ASP A 116 -0.15 -28.79 -8.24
CA ASP A 116 -0.44 -30.12 -8.77
C ASP A 116 -1.93 -30.31 -9.08
N LEU A 117 -2.83 -29.72 -8.28
CA LEU A 117 -4.27 -29.71 -8.57
C LEU A 117 -4.62 -28.95 -9.85
N VAL A 118 -3.86 -27.90 -10.19
CA VAL A 118 -4.03 -27.15 -11.45
C VAL A 118 -3.55 -27.95 -12.66
N HIS A 119 -2.49 -28.75 -12.51
CA HIS A 119 -1.95 -29.58 -13.59
C HIS A 119 -2.56 -30.98 -13.68
N LYS A 120 -3.49 -31.33 -12.78
CA LYS A 120 -4.13 -32.64 -12.79
C LYS A 120 -4.81 -32.93 -14.13
N GLU A 121 -4.52 -34.10 -14.68
CA GLU A 121 -5.09 -34.66 -15.91
C GLU A 121 -5.83 -35.98 -15.59
N GLY A 122 -6.92 -36.27 -16.30
CA GLY A 122 -7.69 -37.52 -16.17
C GLY A 122 -9.01 -37.44 -15.39
N ASN A 123 -9.82 -38.51 -15.47
CA ASN A 123 -11.09 -38.67 -14.75
C ASN A 123 -10.84 -38.98 -13.27
N SER A 124 -10.53 -37.96 -12.48
CA SER A 124 -10.43 -38.07 -11.03
C SER A 124 -11.74 -37.65 -10.38
N LEU A 125 -12.11 -38.30 -9.26
CA LEU A 125 -13.29 -37.94 -8.44
C LEU A 125 -13.25 -36.50 -7.90
N THR A 126 -12.06 -35.87 -7.86
CA THR A 126 -11.86 -34.52 -7.35
C THR A 126 -11.86 -33.49 -8.48
N LEU A 127 -12.48 -32.33 -8.25
CA LEU A 127 -12.53 -31.23 -9.21
C LEU A 127 -11.14 -30.61 -9.46
N LYS A 128 -10.92 -30.19 -10.71
CA LYS A 128 -9.74 -29.43 -11.13
C LYS A 128 -9.91 -27.94 -10.84
N ILE A 129 -8.82 -27.26 -10.48
CA ILE A 129 -8.82 -25.80 -10.32
C ILE A 129 -8.71 -25.15 -11.70
N THR A 130 -9.65 -24.25 -12.03
CA THR A 130 -9.68 -23.56 -13.33
C THR A 130 -8.88 -22.26 -13.31
N LYS A 131 -8.52 -21.75 -14.49
CA LYS A 131 -7.79 -20.48 -14.64
C LYS A 131 -8.55 -19.31 -14.02
N GLU A 132 -9.86 -19.27 -14.21
CA GLU A 132 -10.74 -18.23 -13.69
C GLU A 132 -10.75 -18.23 -12.16
N GLN A 133 -10.71 -19.42 -11.55
CA GLN A 133 -10.59 -19.56 -10.10
C GLN A 133 -9.25 -19.02 -9.59
N ILE A 134 -8.14 -19.28 -10.31
CA ILE A 134 -6.82 -18.74 -9.97
C ILE A 134 -6.84 -17.20 -10.07
N ILE A 135 -7.33 -16.64 -11.17
CA ILE A 135 -7.38 -15.18 -11.38
C ILE A 135 -8.19 -14.50 -10.28
N LYS A 136 -9.38 -15.05 -9.97
CA LYS A 136 -10.25 -14.51 -8.92
C LYS A 136 -9.61 -14.61 -7.54
N SER A 137 -8.96 -15.73 -7.25
CA SER A 137 -8.30 -15.97 -5.95
C SER A 137 -7.07 -15.10 -5.78
N LYS A 138 -6.22 -14.95 -6.82
CA LYS A 138 -5.09 -14.02 -6.88
C LYS A 138 -5.53 -12.60 -6.55
N ARG A 139 -6.48 -12.05 -7.31
CA ARG A 139 -6.95 -10.67 -7.10
C ARG A 139 -7.51 -10.46 -5.70
N LYS A 140 -8.29 -11.42 -5.19
CA LYS A 140 -8.86 -11.36 -3.84
C LYS A 140 -7.74 -11.41 -2.78
N TRP A 141 -6.77 -12.30 -2.94
CA TRP A 141 -5.68 -12.48 -1.99
C TRP A 141 -4.75 -11.28 -1.95
N GLU A 142 -4.33 -10.75 -3.10
CA GLU A 142 -3.47 -9.56 -3.18
C GLU A 142 -4.14 -8.35 -2.50
N LYS A 143 -5.46 -8.20 -2.66
CA LYS A 143 -6.22 -7.15 -1.96
C LYS A 143 -6.29 -7.36 -0.45
N GLU A 144 -6.42 -8.62 -0.01
CA GLU A 144 -6.36 -8.98 1.41
C GLU A 144 -4.95 -8.72 1.99
N VAL A 145 -3.89 -9.06 1.27
CA VAL A 145 -2.49 -8.81 1.67
C VAL A 145 -2.21 -7.32 1.77
N GLU A 146 -2.58 -6.52 0.78
CA GLU A 146 -2.47 -5.05 0.84
C GLU A 146 -3.15 -4.51 2.11
N THR A 147 -4.37 -4.97 2.40
CA THR A 147 -5.13 -4.55 3.57
C THR A 147 -4.45 -4.95 4.87
N ARG A 148 -3.94 -6.18 4.98
CA ARG A 148 -3.24 -6.68 6.18
C ARG A 148 -1.92 -5.96 6.41
N ASN A 149 -1.13 -5.77 5.35
CA ASN A 149 0.16 -5.10 5.44
C ASN A 149 0.00 -3.63 5.84
N ALA A 150 -0.95 -2.92 5.23
CA ALA A 150 -1.29 -1.55 5.65
C ALA A 150 -1.76 -1.51 7.10
N GLN A 151 -2.59 -2.47 7.54
CA GLN A 151 -3.05 -2.55 8.92
C GLN A 151 -1.89 -2.80 9.90
N ALA A 152 -0.98 -3.73 9.60
CA ALA A 152 0.18 -4.02 10.44
C ALA A 152 1.12 -2.82 10.56
N ALA A 153 1.46 -2.17 9.43
CA ALA A 153 2.25 -0.94 9.41
C ALA A 153 1.60 0.18 10.25
N SER A 154 0.28 0.30 10.18
CA SER A 154 -0.51 1.26 10.97
C SER A 154 -0.65 0.90 12.44
N GLN A 155 -0.45 -0.36 12.83
CA GLN A 155 -0.41 -0.72 14.25
C GLN A 155 0.97 -0.43 14.83
N ASN A 156 2.01 -0.51 14.00
CA ASN A 156 3.40 -0.26 14.37
C ASN A 156 3.82 1.22 14.33
N GLY A 157 2.94 2.15 13.91
CA GLY A 157 3.34 3.56 13.84
C GLY A 157 4.22 3.90 12.63
N GLU A 158 4.16 3.12 11.54
CA GLU A 158 4.99 3.34 10.36
C GLU A 158 4.46 4.50 9.51
N ILE A 159 5.01 5.68 9.76
CA ILE A 159 4.77 6.91 9.00
C ILE A 159 6.09 7.31 8.33
N GLU A 160 6.03 7.50 7.01
CA GLU A 160 7.17 7.92 6.20
C GLU A 160 7.53 9.39 6.48
N GLU A 161 6.53 10.26 6.43
CA GLU A 161 6.69 11.69 6.73
C GLU A 161 5.57 12.13 7.68
N VAL A 162 5.94 12.58 8.88
CA VAL A 162 4.98 13.12 9.84
C VAL A 162 4.60 14.53 9.42
N ASP A 163 3.30 14.81 9.38
CA ASP A 163 2.78 16.13 9.00
C ASP A 163 2.21 16.90 10.19
N PHE A 164 1.73 16.20 11.20
CA PHE A 164 1.06 16.80 12.35
C PHE A 164 1.31 15.99 13.62
N ILE A 165 1.58 16.72 14.70
CA ILE A 165 1.71 16.15 16.04
C ILE A 165 0.98 17.07 17.02
N ASN A 166 -0.11 16.59 17.60
CA ASN A 166 -0.80 17.30 18.67
C ASN A 166 -0.05 17.09 20.00
N ALA A 167 1.09 17.77 20.15
CA ALA A 167 2.03 17.56 21.25
C ALA A 167 1.36 17.58 22.65
N PRO A 168 0.46 18.54 22.98
CA PRO A 168 -0.22 18.55 24.27
C PRO A 168 -1.08 17.31 24.51
N ARG A 169 -1.71 16.76 23.46
CA ARG A 169 -2.58 15.58 23.58
C ARG A 169 -1.79 14.29 23.62
N VAL A 170 -0.65 14.23 22.92
CA VAL A 170 0.31 13.13 23.05
C VAL A 170 0.87 13.10 24.47
N LEU A 171 1.28 14.25 25.03
CA LEU A 171 1.76 14.36 26.41
C LEU A 171 0.70 13.98 27.44
N GLU A 172 -0.51 14.54 27.32
CA GLU A 172 -1.64 14.20 28.20
C GLU A 172 -1.86 12.68 28.24
N LEU A 173 -1.87 12.04 27.06
CA LEU A 173 -2.05 10.61 26.95
C LEU A 173 -0.85 9.83 27.51
N TYR A 174 0.37 10.33 27.30
CA TYR A 174 1.58 9.69 27.81
C TYR A 174 1.59 9.66 29.35
N TYR A 175 1.30 10.79 29.99
CA TYR A 175 1.19 10.89 31.45
C TYR A 175 0.11 10.00 32.03
N GLN A 176 -1.03 9.83 31.35
CA GLN A 176 -2.09 8.91 31.78
C GLN A 176 -1.63 7.45 31.82
N ILE A 177 -0.66 7.06 30.99
CA ILE A 177 -0.20 5.66 30.86
C ILE A 177 1.07 5.39 31.67
N TYR A 178 2.08 6.25 31.55
CA TYR A 178 3.42 6.02 32.10
C TYR A 178 3.67 6.76 33.42
N GLN A 179 2.86 7.76 33.78
CA GLN A 179 3.01 8.61 34.97
C GLN A 179 4.36 9.34 35.09
N ASP A 180 5.15 9.36 34.01
CA ASP A 180 6.42 10.08 33.89
C ASP A 180 6.47 10.77 32.52
N LYS A 181 7.42 11.70 32.34
CA LYS A 181 7.59 12.42 31.08
C LYS A 181 8.09 11.52 29.97
N PRO A 182 7.79 11.83 28.70
CA PRO A 182 8.34 11.07 27.60
C PRO A 182 9.87 11.09 27.58
N HIS A 183 10.45 9.94 27.28
CA HIS A 183 11.88 9.79 27.08
C HIS A 183 12.17 9.19 25.70
N SER A 184 13.16 9.77 25.04
CA SER A 184 13.74 9.38 23.75
C SER A 184 15.23 9.73 23.73
N GLU A 185 15.97 9.23 22.75
CA GLU A 185 17.40 9.55 22.58
C GLU A 185 17.69 11.05 22.47
N TYR A 186 16.69 11.86 22.06
CA TYR A 186 16.80 13.30 21.90
C TYR A 186 16.49 14.10 23.18
N SER A 187 15.95 13.46 24.22
CA SER A 187 15.35 14.16 25.37
C SER A 187 16.36 15.02 26.13
N SER A 188 17.52 14.46 26.47
CA SER A 188 18.58 15.18 27.17
C SER A 188 19.10 16.38 26.36
N LYS A 189 19.19 16.23 25.03
CA LYS A 189 19.63 17.31 24.15
C LYS A 189 18.58 18.42 24.06
N LEU A 190 17.31 18.06 23.86
CA LEU A 190 16.20 19.02 23.80
C LEU A 190 16.03 19.80 25.11
N LEU A 191 16.21 19.16 26.26
CA LEU A 191 16.25 19.82 27.57
C LEU A 191 17.43 20.79 27.67
N SER A 192 18.63 20.36 27.25
CA SER A 192 19.83 21.22 27.28
C SER A 192 19.74 22.45 26.37
N LEU A 193 18.98 22.34 25.27
CA LEU A 193 18.71 23.44 24.34
C LEU A 193 17.54 24.33 24.81
N GLY A 194 16.88 23.97 25.92
CA GLY A 194 15.71 24.67 26.44
C GLY A 194 14.45 24.52 25.58
N VAL A 195 14.46 23.66 24.55
CA VAL A 195 13.31 23.40 23.66
C VAL A 195 12.19 22.65 24.40
N LEU A 196 12.57 21.75 25.32
CA LEU A 196 11.66 21.12 26.26
C LEU A 196 11.85 21.69 27.66
N ASP A 197 10.75 21.80 28.40
CA ASP A 197 10.79 22.09 29.84
C ASP A 197 11.06 20.82 30.68
N SER A 198 11.19 20.98 32.00
CA SER A 198 11.45 19.87 32.91
C SER A 198 10.36 18.79 32.91
N ALA A 199 9.13 19.15 32.50
CA ALA A 199 7.98 18.28 32.34
C ALA A 199 7.88 17.66 30.93
N GLY A 200 8.88 17.87 30.05
CA GLY A 200 8.88 17.34 28.68
C GLY A 200 7.87 18.00 27.74
N SER A 201 7.33 19.17 28.10
CA SER A 201 6.49 19.97 27.21
C SER A 201 7.34 20.91 26.37
N ILE A 202 6.82 21.32 25.21
CA ILE A 202 7.48 22.32 24.36
C ILE A 202 7.55 23.63 25.13
N ASN A 203 8.76 24.13 25.34
CA ASN A 203 8.99 25.38 26.04
C ASN A 203 8.60 26.55 25.13
N GLN A 204 7.54 27.27 25.50
CA GLN A 204 7.05 28.43 24.74
C GLN A 204 7.99 29.64 24.89
N SER A 205 8.75 29.72 25.98
CA SER A 205 9.70 30.82 26.25
C SER A 205 11.01 30.69 25.48
N SER A 206 11.31 29.52 24.91
CA SER A 206 12.51 29.28 24.10
C SER A 206 12.31 29.61 22.61
N LYS A 207 11.17 30.21 22.24
CA LYS A 207 10.95 30.70 20.88
C LYS A 207 11.87 31.90 20.67
N GLU A 208 12.89 31.74 19.82
CA GLU A 208 13.85 32.82 19.55
C GLU A 208 13.13 34.06 19.01
N GLU A 209 13.55 35.26 19.44
CA GLU A 209 13.16 36.55 18.85
C GLU A 209 13.54 36.69 17.37
N ASN A 210 14.34 35.75 16.81
CA ASN A 210 14.98 35.85 15.51
C ASN A 210 14.27 35.15 14.34
N ASP A 211 13.14 34.43 14.54
CA ASP A 211 12.43 33.79 13.41
C ASP A 211 11.27 34.62 12.89
N ILE A 212 11.62 35.59 12.03
CA ILE A 212 10.74 36.59 11.41
C ILE A 212 9.72 35.97 10.43
N ARG A 213 9.64 34.63 10.27
CA ARG A 213 8.90 34.00 9.16
C ARG A 213 7.78 33.01 9.47
N ASN A 214 7.54 32.56 10.71
CA ASN A 214 6.39 31.68 10.99
C ASN A 214 6.16 31.46 12.51
N HIS A 215 5.78 32.53 13.21
CA HIS A 215 5.75 32.60 14.69
C HIS A 215 4.85 31.61 15.46
N LEU A 216 4.13 30.67 14.83
CA LEU A 216 3.16 29.84 15.56
C LEU A 216 3.20 28.35 15.35
N THR A 217 4.00 27.82 14.42
CA THR A 217 4.20 26.37 14.41
C THR A 217 5.30 26.01 15.39
N ASP A 218 4.94 25.42 16.53
CA ASP A 218 5.87 25.06 17.60
C ASP A 218 7.01 24.12 17.14
N PHE A 219 6.84 23.45 15.99
CA PHE A 219 7.81 22.53 15.38
C PHE A 219 8.73 23.16 14.33
N ASN A 220 8.62 24.46 14.05
CA ASN A 220 9.55 25.18 13.17
C ASN A 220 10.33 26.29 13.88
N SER A 221 10.03 26.58 15.16
CA SER A 221 10.56 27.73 15.89
C SER A 221 11.91 27.52 16.60
N HIS A 222 12.56 26.36 16.42
CA HIS A 222 13.77 25.97 17.19
C HIS A 222 14.98 25.64 16.30
N GLY A 223 15.06 26.28 15.12
CA GLY A 223 16.07 26.01 14.10
C GLY A 223 15.97 24.59 13.51
N PRO A 224 16.78 24.24 12.48
CA PRO A 224 16.64 22.96 11.78
C PRO A 224 16.85 21.73 12.69
N VAL A 225 17.86 21.78 13.56
CA VAL A 225 18.23 20.66 14.43
C VAL A 225 17.22 20.47 15.56
N GLY A 226 16.83 21.54 16.26
CA GLY A 226 15.84 21.48 17.34
C GLY A 226 14.47 21.03 16.82
N SER A 227 14.05 21.56 15.68
CA SER A 227 12.78 21.21 15.04
C SER A 227 12.70 19.73 14.65
N TRP A 228 13.76 19.18 14.04
CA TRP A 228 13.80 17.76 13.69
C TRP A 228 13.83 16.86 14.93
N MET A 229 14.68 17.16 15.92
CA MET A 229 14.76 16.40 17.17
C MET A 229 13.43 16.39 17.92
N LEU A 230 12.73 17.53 17.93
CA LEU A 230 11.43 17.66 18.59
C LEU A 230 10.36 16.78 17.94
N ARG A 231 10.30 16.76 16.60
CA ARG A 231 9.40 15.86 15.86
C ARG A 231 9.70 14.40 16.17
N ALA A 232 10.97 14.01 16.13
CA ALA A 232 11.40 12.65 16.43
C ALA A 232 11.05 12.24 17.87
N HIS A 233 11.29 13.12 18.85
CA HIS A 233 10.94 12.89 20.25
C HIS A 233 9.46 12.58 20.45
N PHE A 234 8.56 13.39 19.88
CA PHE A 234 7.11 13.14 20.02
C PHE A 234 6.62 11.93 19.22
N LEU A 235 7.25 11.63 18.07
CA LEU A 235 6.95 10.40 17.34
C LEU A 235 7.32 9.16 18.15
N ASP A 236 8.50 9.16 18.78
CA ASP A 236 8.95 8.07 19.64
C ASP A 236 8.05 7.91 20.87
N ALA A 237 7.68 9.03 21.51
CA ALA A 237 6.71 9.04 22.59
C ALA A 237 5.38 8.40 22.17
N PHE A 238 4.89 8.75 20.97
CA PHE A 238 3.65 8.17 20.45
C PHE A 238 3.78 6.67 20.12
N LYS A 239 4.91 6.23 19.55
CA LYS A 239 5.18 4.80 19.31
C LYS A 239 5.21 3.99 20.61
N GLN A 240 5.75 4.55 21.69
CA GLN A 240 5.66 3.92 23.01
C GLN A 240 4.21 3.78 23.50
N LEU A 241 3.32 4.70 23.14
CA LEU A 241 1.88 4.59 23.45
C LEU A 241 1.19 3.51 22.63
N LEU A 242 1.57 3.32 21.36
CA LEU A 242 1.05 2.23 20.52
C LEU A 242 1.30 0.85 21.13
N ASN A 243 2.38 0.68 21.88
CA ASN A 243 2.69 -0.58 22.58
C ASN A 243 1.80 -0.84 23.82
N LYS A 244 1.07 0.16 24.31
CA LYS A 244 0.23 0.06 25.52
C LYS A 244 -1.25 0.24 25.24
N ILE A 245 -1.60 0.98 24.20
CA ILE A 245 -2.97 1.32 23.84
C ILE A 245 -3.34 0.59 22.55
N SER A 246 -4.48 -0.11 22.58
CA SER A 246 -5.02 -0.72 21.37
C SER A 246 -5.71 0.34 20.50
N PHE A 247 -5.06 0.72 19.40
CA PHE A 247 -5.68 1.51 18.35
C PHE A 247 -6.37 0.57 17.35
N VAL A 248 -7.68 0.73 17.19
CA VAL A 248 -8.49 -0.11 16.30
C VAL A 248 -8.65 0.56 14.94
N ASP A 249 -8.65 -0.21 13.85
CA ASP A 249 -8.94 0.32 12.52
C ASP A 249 -10.37 0.91 12.49
N LEU A 250 -10.47 2.19 12.13
CA LEU A 250 -11.73 2.92 12.06
C LEU A 250 -12.73 2.25 11.11
N ASP A 251 -12.28 1.58 10.04
CA ASP A 251 -13.17 0.83 9.15
C ASP A 251 -13.99 -0.22 9.92
N GLY A 252 -13.37 -0.87 10.90
CA GLY A 252 -14.03 -1.86 11.76
C GLY A 252 -15.06 -1.24 12.69
N LEU A 253 -14.90 0.03 13.04
CA LEU A 253 -15.82 0.77 13.91
C LEU A 253 -16.99 1.39 13.13
N MET A 254 -16.82 1.65 11.83
CA MET A 254 -17.82 2.25 10.93
C MET A 254 -18.91 1.25 10.50
N ASN A 255 -19.68 0.72 11.44
CA ASN A 255 -20.82 -0.12 11.14
C ASN A 255 -21.98 0.13 12.12
N ARG A 256 -23.21 -0.17 11.69
CA ARG A 256 -24.40 0.10 12.52
C ARG A 256 -24.42 -0.71 13.82
N LYS A 257 -23.84 -1.91 13.84
CA LYS A 257 -23.76 -2.76 15.04
C LYS A 257 -22.93 -2.09 16.14
N SER A 258 -21.80 -1.48 15.77
CA SER A 258 -20.93 -0.75 16.69
C SER A 258 -21.59 0.49 17.28
N LEU A 259 -22.54 1.12 16.57
CA LEU A 259 -23.27 2.29 17.10
C LEU A 259 -24.19 1.92 18.27
N TYR A 260 -24.76 0.71 18.27
CA TYR A 260 -25.66 0.26 19.34
C TYR A 260 -24.95 -0.12 20.63
N SER A 261 -23.62 -0.31 20.60
CA SER A 261 -22.89 -0.78 21.79
C SER A 261 -22.51 0.34 22.76
N ASN A 262 -22.74 1.62 22.46
CA ASN A 262 -22.37 2.81 23.27
C ASN A 262 -20.89 2.89 23.72
N ILE A 263 -20.03 1.94 23.34
CA ILE A 263 -18.62 1.83 23.75
C ILE A 263 -17.67 2.60 22.80
N LEU A 264 -18.19 3.14 21.69
CA LEU A 264 -17.38 3.82 20.67
C LEU A 264 -16.79 5.15 21.13
N ILE A 265 -17.51 5.93 21.94
CA ILE A 265 -17.00 7.20 22.44
C ILE A 265 -15.84 6.91 23.39
N GLY A 266 -14.71 7.58 23.15
CA GLY A 266 -13.48 7.36 23.90
C GLY A 266 -12.56 6.29 23.34
N SER A 267 -13.00 5.51 22.33
CA SER A 267 -12.18 4.51 21.65
C SER A 267 -11.02 5.16 20.88
N TYR A 268 -9.86 4.52 20.93
CA TYR A 268 -8.68 4.88 20.16
C TYR A 268 -8.72 4.19 18.80
N CYS A 269 -8.50 4.96 17.74
CA CYS A 269 -8.60 4.47 16.39
C CYS A 269 -7.53 5.04 15.48
N PHE A 270 -7.21 4.30 14.43
CA PHE A 270 -6.44 4.81 13.30
C PHE A 270 -7.23 4.66 12.00
N TYR A 271 -6.87 5.47 11.00
CA TYR A 271 -7.40 5.35 9.64
C TYR A 271 -6.28 5.51 8.63
N VAL A 272 -6.30 4.68 7.58
CA VAL A 272 -5.43 4.82 6.40
C VAL A 272 -6.26 4.95 5.15
N GLY A 273 -6.07 6.04 4.43
CA GLY A 273 -6.68 6.29 3.15
C GLY A 273 -6.71 7.77 2.79
N GLY A 274 -7.34 8.08 1.66
CA GLY A 274 -7.43 9.46 1.20
C GLY A 274 -8.37 10.30 2.06
N LEU A 275 -7.95 11.53 2.35
CA LEU A 275 -8.71 12.53 3.11
C LEU A 275 -8.91 13.80 2.28
N TYR A 276 -10.03 14.48 2.53
CA TYR A 276 -10.27 15.83 2.06
C TYR A 276 -9.78 16.83 3.11
N SER A 277 -9.15 17.90 2.64
CA SER A 277 -8.79 19.07 3.45
C SER A 277 -9.01 20.34 2.63
N LYS A 278 -9.13 21.48 3.33
CA LYS A 278 -9.02 22.80 2.69
C LYS A 278 -7.57 23.27 2.77
N ALA A 279 -7.14 24.01 1.76
CA ALA A 279 -5.86 24.71 1.80
C ALA A 279 -5.80 25.64 3.03
N ILE A 280 -4.64 25.69 3.66
CA ILE A 280 -4.38 26.54 4.82
C ILE A 280 -3.65 27.79 4.32
N SER A 281 -4.12 28.96 4.75
CA SER A 281 -3.44 30.22 4.45
C SER A 281 -2.14 30.32 5.26
N ILE A 282 -1.09 30.79 4.59
CA ILE A 282 0.18 31.14 5.20
C ILE A 282 0.33 32.68 5.25
N PRO A 283 0.96 33.25 6.30
CA PRO A 283 1.54 32.58 7.47
C PRO A 283 0.46 32.08 8.46
N ILE A 284 0.81 31.09 9.28
CA ILE A 284 -0.08 30.65 10.37
C ILE A 284 -0.02 31.68 11.49
N THR A 285 -1.17 32.28 11.80
CA THR A 285 -1.40 33.27 12.87
C THR A 285 -2.37 32.73 13.93
N GLU A 286 -2.52 33.41 15.08
CA GLU A 286 -3.42 32.97 16.16
C GLU A 286 -4.89 32.99 15.71
N GLN A 287 -5.17 33.80 14.68
CA GLN A 287 -6.47 33.92 14.04
C GLN A 287 -6.68 32.86 12.94
N THR A 288 -5.67 32.02 12.65
CA THR A 288 -5.81 30.95 11.67
C THR A 288 -6.83 29.93 12.18
N PRO A 289 -7.91 29.67 11.44
CA PRO A 289 -8.97 28.81 11.90
C PRO A 289 -8.49 27.35 11.98
N ILE A 290 -9.13 26.59 12.87
CA ILE A 290 -9.03 25.13 12.88
C ILE A 290 -9.45 24.62 11.49
N THR A 291 -8.61 23.77 10.91
CA THR A 291 -8.89 23.10 9.64
C THR A 291 -9.46 21.71 9.88
N HIS A 292 -10.06 21.15 8.84
CA HIS A 292 -10.79 19.89 8.91
C HIS A 292 -10.16 18.91 7.94
N LEU A 293 -9.73 17.77 8.47
CA LEU A 293 -9.52 16.57 7.67
C LEU A 293 -10.78 15.73 7.75
N TYR A 294 -11.32 15.30 6.61
CA TYR A 294 -12.56 14.52 6.62
C TYR A 294 -12.67 13.57 5.44
N PHE A 295 -13.53 12.58 5.58
CA PHE A 295 -14.08 11.83 4.47
C PHE A 295 -15.53 11.44 4.78
N HIS A 296 -16.30 11.14 3.74
CA HIS A 296 -17.62 10.57 3.89
C HIS A 296 -17.72 9.29 3.07
N ARG A 297 -18.40 8.29 3.62
CA ARG A 297 -18.58 6.98 2.97
C ARG A 297 -19.87 6.34 3.45
N LYS A 298 -20.71 5.92 2.50
CA LYS A 298 -22.05 5.37 2.79
C LYS A 298 -22.87 6.37 3.62
N ASP A 299 -23.15 6.03 4.88
CA ASP A 299 -23.94 6.82 5.82
C ASP A 299 -23.07 7.56 6.84
N PHE A 300 -21.74 7.49 6.72
CA PHE A 300 -20.81 8.01 7.73
C PHE A 300 -20.08 9.25 7.21
N PHE A 301 -19.91 10.23 8.10
CA PHE A 301 -19.05 11.40 7.91
C PHE A 301 -18.03 11.39 9.04
N ILE A 302 -16.75 11.23 8.71
CA ILE A 302 -15.67 11.19 9.68
C ILE A 302 -14.88 12.49 9.57
N GLU A 303 -14.60 13.11 10.70
CA GLU A 303 -13.91 14.39 10.76
C GLU A 303 -12.88 14.42 11.86
N TRP A 304 -11.74 15.04 11.55
CA TRP A 304 -10.71 15.41 12.49
C TRP A 304 -10.51 16.92 12.46
N LEU A 305 -10.58 17.52 13.64
CA LEU A 305 -10.26 18.93 13.86
C LEU A 305 -8.76 19.08 14.05
N VAL A 306 -8.13 19.81 13.14
CA VAL A 306 -6.68 20.00 13.08
C VAL A 306 -6.38 21.48 13.31
N ASP A 307 -5.64 21.77 14.38
CA ASP A 307 -5.13 23.11 14.63
C ASP A 307 -3.80 23.27 13.86
N PRO A 308 -3.73 24.16 12.85
CA PRO A 308 -2.56 24.29 11.98
C PRO A 308 -1.24 24.58 12.72
N LYS A 309 -1.29 25.13 13.93
CA LYS A 309 -0.08 25.41 14.73
C LYS A 309 0.73 24.15 15.11
N TRP A 310 0.10 22.98 15.02
CA TRP A 310 0.73 21.68 15.29
C TRP A 310 1.22 20.97 14.02
N LEU A 311 1.11 21.63 12.85
CA LEU A 311 1.75 21.14 11.63
C LEU A 311 3.26 21.27 11.77
N VAL A 312 3.96 20.21 11.36
CA VAL A 312 5.38 20.11 11.67
C VAL A 312 6.26 20.81 10.65
N SER A 313 5.80 21.10 9.42
CA SER A 313 6.64 21.70 8.38
C SER A 313 5.84 22.49 7.34
N THR A 314 6.51 23.32 6.55
CA THR A 314 5.89 23.99 5.40
C THR A 314 5.37 22.99 4.35
N SER A 315 6.07 21.87 4.16
CA SER A 315 5.60 20.79 3.27
C SER A 315 4.30 20.17 3.78
N ALA A 316 4.16 20.00 5.09
CA ALA A 316 2.92 19.54 5.70
C ALA A 316 1.76 20.51 5.41
N ILE A 317 2.01 21.83 5.51
CA ILE A 317 1.02 22.86 5.19
C ILE A 317 0.65 22.81 3.70
N ALA A 318 1.64 22.71 2.80
CA ALA A 318 1.41 22.68 1.36
C ALA A 318 0.58 21.48 0.90
N ARG A 319 0.62 20.36 1.63
CA ARG A 319 -0.21 19.18 1.35
C ARG A 319 -1.68 19.36 1.70
N PHE A 320 -2.04 20.38 2.49
CA PHE A 320 -3.44 20.72 2.74
C PHE A 320 -4.08 21.39 1.52
N GLY A 321 -5.31 21.01 1.19
CA GLY A 321 -5.98 21.39 -0.05
C GLY A 321 -5.73 20.42 -1.21
N GLU A 322 -4.71 19.55 -1.09
CA GLU A 322 -4.52 18.43 -2.00
C GLU A 322 -5.24 17.16 -1.49
N LYS A 323 -5.52 16.23 -2.41
CA LYS A 323 -5.99 14.88 -2.05
C LYS A 323 -4.78 14.00 -1.76
N LYS A 324 -4.51 13.73 -0.49
CA LYS A 324 -3.44 12.84 -0.03
C LYS A 324 -3.99 11.68 0.78
N GLU A 325 -3.27 10.56 0.72
CA GLU A 325 -3.49 9.43 1.61
C GLU A 325 -2.71 9.67 2.90
N TYR A 326 -3.40 9.57 4.03
CA TYR A 326 -2.84 9.77 5.35
C TYR A 326 -3.04 8.54 6.22
N LEU A 327 -2.11 8.30 7.13
CA LEU A 327 -2.31 7.52 8.34
C LEU A 327 -2.53 8.49 9.49
N ILE A 328 -3.72 8.45 10.08
CA ILE A 328 -4.12 9.32 11.17
C ILE A 328 -4.54 8.51 12.39
N TYR A 329 -4.00 8.87 13.56
CA TYR A 329 -4.39 8.31 14.85
C TYR A 329 -5.21 9.33 15.63
N GLY A 330 -6.26 8.85 16.30
CA GLY A 330 -7.11 9.70 17.09
C GLY A 330 -7.96 8.97 18.12
N ARG A 331 -8.76 9.75 18.84
CA ARG A 331 -9.75 9.27 19.80
C ARG A 331 -11.13 9.79 19.43
N ILE A 332 -12.10 8.91 19.34
CA ILE A 332 -13.50 9.28 19.06
C ILE A 332 -14.02 10.09 20.24
N ARG A 333 -14.42 11.34 19.99
CA ARG A 333 -14.93 12.29 21.00
C ARG A 333 -16.45 12.29 21.07
N GLY A 334 -17.10 12.15 19.93
CA GLY A 334 -18.55 12.22 19.83
C GLY A 334 -19.04 11.53 18.58
N ILE A 335 -20.28 11.04 18.66
CA ILE A 335 -21.03 10.53 17.53
C ILE A 335 -22.36 11.27 17.48
N GLY A 336 -22.66 11.87 16.34
CA GLY A 336 -23.83 12.72 16.15
C GLY A 336 -24.43 12.59 14.76
N LYS A 337 -25.22 13.59 14.38
CA LYS A 337 -25.75 13.74 13.03
C LYS A 337 -25.14 14.98 12.38
N LYS A 338 -24.76 14.88 11.11
CA LYS A 338 -24.28 16.00 10.31
C LYS A 338 -24.94 15.99 8.94
N SER A 339 -25.60 17.08 8.59
CA SER A 339 -26.14 17.30 7.25
C SER A 339 -25.05 17.90 6.37
N TRP A 340 -24.75 17.26 5.25
CA TRP A 340 -23.76 17.73 4.29
C TRP A 340 -24.28 17.55 2.85
N LYS A 341 -24.32 18.66 2.10
CA LYS A 341 -24.88 18.72 0.73
C LYS A 341 -26.26 18.07 0.60
N GLY A 342 -27.17 18.35 1.55
CA GLY A 342 -28.54 17.85 1.54
C GLY A 342 -28.72 16.38 1.95
N LYS A 343 -27.66 15.70 2.39
CA LYS A 343 -27.72 14.34 2.95
C LYS A 343 -27.31 14.34 4.41
N ASP A 344 -28.04 13.60 5.23
CA ASP A 344 -27.69 13.35 6.63
C ASP A 344 -26.73 12.17 6.77
N TYR A 345 -25.72 12.37 7.60
CA TYR A 345 -24.70 11.38 7.92
C TYR A 345 -24.59 11.17 9.43
N ILE A 346 -24.17 9.97 9.80
CA ILE A 346 -23.67 9.65 11.13
C ILE A 346 -22.27 10.24 11.24
N HIS A 347 -22.14 11.26 12.08
CA HIS A 347 -20.93 12.06 12.22
C HIS A 347 -20.05 11.51 13.33
N TYR A 348 -18.78 11.25 13.03
CA TYR A 348 -17.76 10.94 14.02
C TYR A 348 -16.84 12.14 14.14
N ASP A 349 -16.81 12.72 15.33
CA ASP A 349 -15.82 13.73 15.71
C ASP A 349 -14.64 13.03 16.38
N ILE A 350 -13.47 13.09 15.74
CA ILE A 350 -12.27 12.40 16.20
C ILE A 350 -11.18 13.42 16.48
N ARG A 351 -10.65 13.40 17.70
CA ARG A 351 -9.49 14.21 18.08
C ARG A 351 -8.22 13.56 17.52
N PRO A 352 -7.44 14.22 16.66
CA PRO A 352 -6.19 13.67 16.17
C PRO A 352 -5.07 13.81 17.21
N TYR A 353 -4.23 12.77 17.32
CA TYR A 353 -2.97 12.80 18.06
C TYR A 353 -1.79 13.05 17.12
N LEU A 354 -1.76 12.32 16.01
CA LEU A 354 -0.64 12.32 15.08
C LEU A 354 -1.13 11.85 13.71
N PHE A 355 -0.63 12.47 12.63
CA PHE A 355 -0.82 11.94 11.28
C PHE A 355 0.34 12.29 10.34
N GLY A 356 0.43 11.52 9.26
CA GLY A 356 1.43 11.73 8.21
C GLY A 356 1.22 10.78 7.04
N LEU A 357 2.19 10.79 6.12
CA LEU A 357 2.18 9.92 4.96
C LEU A 357 2.48 8.47 5.39
N PRO A 358 1.59 7.51 5.10
CA PRO A 358 1.80 6.10 5.44
C PRO A 358 2.86 5.44 4.55
N THR A 359 3.67 4.55 5.14
CA THR A 359 4.59 3.70 4.36
C THR A 359 3.86 2.66 3.50
N LYS A 360 2.65 2.26 3.92
CA LYS A 360 1.78 1.31 3.23
C LYS A 360 0.35 1.83 3.23
N THR A 361 -0.27 1.94 2.06
CA THR A 361 -1.66 2.39 1.92
C THR A 361 -2.57 1.24 1.54
N LYS A 362 -3.84 1.38 1.89
CA LYS A 362 -4.92 0.71 1.15
C LYS A 362 -5.28 1.69 0.05
N SER A 363 -4.99 1.40 -1.22
CA SER A 363 -5.30 2.33 -2.32
C SER A 363 -6.79 2.69 -2.29
N ARG A 364 -7.10 3.91 -1.83
CA ARG A 364 -8.45 4.39 -1.52
C ARG A 364 -8.49 5.90 -1.67
N ARG A 365 -8.29 6.35 -2.89
CA ARG A 365 -8.54 7.74 -3.27
C ARG A 365 -10.06 7.97 -3.25
N PRO A 366 -10.56 9.05 -2.62
CA PRO A 366 -11.97 9.38 -2.64
C PRO A 366 -12.47 9.49 -4.10
N PRO A 367 -13.69 9.01 -4.41
CA PRO A 367 -14.20 8.99 -5.77
C PRO A 367 -14.16 10.38 -6.40
N ILE A 368 -13.67 10.47 -7.62
CA ILE A 368 -13.51 11.72 -8.35
C ILE A 368 -14.53 11.72 -9.48
N HIS A 369 -15.57 12.54 -9.35
CA HIS A 369 -16.58 12.75 -10.40
C HIS A 369 -16.02 13.36 -11.71
N TYR A 370 -14.70 13.59 -11.80
CA TYR A 370 -14.02 14.23 -12.92
C TYR A 370 -12.85 13.42 -13.53
N ILE A 371 -12.40 12.33 -12.91
CA ILE A 371 -11.34 11.49 -13.53
C ILE A 371 -11.93 10.52 -14.56
N ASP A 372 -13.22 10.21 -14.49
CA ASP A 372 -13.89 9.40 -15.52
C ASP A 372 -13.96 10.11 -16.90
N LYS A 373 -13.61 11.40 -16.99
CA LYS A 373 -13.53 12.14 -18.26
C LYS A 373 -12.17 12.13 -18.95
N TRP A 374 -11.11 11.61 -18.31
CA TRP A 374 -9.73 11.70 -18.83
C TRP A 374 -9.08 10.35 -19.16
N ASN A 375 -9.83 9.25 -19.06
CA ASN A 375 -9.42 7.93 -19.56
C ASN A 375 -10.19 7.51 -20.84
N GLY A 376 -10.96 8.43 -21.42
CA GLY A 376 -11.54 8.27 -22.76
C GLY A 376 -10.64 8.90 -23.82
N PHE A 377 -9.43 8.38 -23.99
CA PHE A 377 -8.78 8.44 -25.31
C PHE A 377 -9.27 7.23 -26.08
N ASP A 378 -10.42 7.40 -26.72
CA ASP A 378 -10.78 6.63 -27.91
C ASP A 378 -9.69 6.88 -28.95
N VAL A 379 -9.05 5.80 -29.35
CA VAL A 379 -8.28 5.71 -30.59
C VAL A 379 -9.25 5.16 -31.61
N GLY A 380 -9.65 5.97 -32.59
CA GLY A 380 -10.35 5.48 -33.77
C GLY A 380 -11.42 6.42 -34.31
N ASP A 381 -10.99 7.17 -35.34
CA ASP A 381 -11.74 7.74 -36.48
C ASP A 381 -12.89 8.74 -36.24
#